data_AF-A0A936W712-F1
#
_entry.id   AF-A0A936W712-F1
#
_cell.length_a   1.000
_cell.length_b   1.000
_cell.length_c   1.000
_cell.angle_alpha   90.00
_cell.angle_beta   90.00
_cell.angle_gamma   90.00
#
_symmetry.space_group_name_H-M   'P 1'
#
loop_
_entity.id
_entity.type
_entity.pdbx_description
1 polymer ?
#
loop_
_entity_poly.entity_id
_entity_poly.type
_entity_poly.pdbx_seq_one_letter_code
_entity_poly.pdbx_strand_id
1 'polypeptide(L)'
;MGFFDFFKKPPRIHDPLFGELRYEGGFASCNVPFAPLNKQVEVLITCGPEGPIQAQRDFFARVEQDYAALIPGCARVIEEEFRNWKEEFVIRDFAKEFELVCIEVPDNTAGEWSLSFTSSHDLDHHFTVSLLDNNATHVLIDG
;
A
#
# COMPACT_ATOMS: atom_id res chain seq x y z
N MET A 1 -28.73 -19.34 28.73
CA MET A 1 -27.34 -18.97 28.37
C MET A 1 -27.38 -18.40 26.97
N GLY A 2 -27.01 -17.13 26.82
CA GLY A 2 -27.46 -16.26 25.73
C GLY A 2 -26.83 -16.54 24.36
N PHE A 3 -27.67 -16.56 23.33
CA PHE A 3 -27.39 -16.76 21.91
C PHE A 3 -27.07 -15.43 21.17
N PHE A 4 -26.33 -14.50 21.79
CA PHE A 4 -26.17 -13.13 21.25
C PHE A 4 -24.74 -12.57 21.34
N ASP A 5 -23.73 -13.27 20.85
CA ASP A 5 -22.35 -12.71 20.79
C ASP A 5 -21.76 -12.68 19.36
N PHE A 6 -22.62 -12.60 18.33
CA PHE A 6 -22.21 -12.76 16.92
C PHE A 6 -22.03 -11.46 16.11
N PHE A 7 -22.05 -10.27 16.73
CA PHE A 7 -21.80 -9.00 16.01
C PHE A 7 -20.95 -8.00 16.82
N LYS A 8 -19.81 -8.42 17.36
CA LYS A 8 -18.80 -7.44 17.79
C LYS A 8 -18.22 -6.81 16.53
N LYS A 9 -18.59 -5.55 16.26
CA LYS A 9 -17.94 -4.75 15.20
C LYS A 9 -16.42 -4.83 15.42
N PRO A 10 -15.62 -4.94 14.34
CA PRO A 10 -14.18 -4.96 14.48
C PRO A 10 -13.74 -3.74 15.29
N PRO A 11 -12.81 -3.92 16.26
CA PRO A 11 -12.38 -2.82 17.11
C PRO A 11 -11.85 -1.67 16.24
N ARG A 12 -12.30 -0.47 16.56
CA ARG A 12 -11.88 0.75 15.88
C ARG A 12 -10.82 1.43 16.73
N ILE A 13 -9.73 1.83 16.09
CA ILE A 13 -8.64 2.56 16.72
C ILE A 13 -8.69 3.99 16.17
N HIS A 14 -8.54 4.98 17.05
CA HIS A 14 -8.46 6.37 16.62
C HIS A 14 -7.01 6.82 16.63
N ASP A 15 -6.46 7.10 15.46
CA ASP A 15 -5.10 7.58 15.28
C ASP A 15 -5.07 9.07 14.88
N PRO A 16 -4.12 9.88 15.40
CA PRO A 16 -4.03 11.29 15.04
C PRO A 16 -3.73 11.57 13.56
N LEU A 17 -3.02 10.67 12.87
CA LEU A 17 -2.65 10.79 11.46
C LEU A 17 -3.63 10.01 10.57
N PHE A 18 -3.85 8.74 10.91
CA PHE A 18 -4.63 7.81 10.08
C PHE A 18 -6.14 7.88 10.33
N GLY A 19 -6.59 8.63 11.34
CA GLY A 19 -8.00 8.77 11.67
C GLY A 19 -8.60 7.49 12.23
N GLU A 20 -9.75 7.08 11.70
CA GLU A 20 -10.44 5.86 12.15
C GLU A 20 -9.90 4.62 11.43
N LEU A 21 -9.24 3.75 12.19
CA LEU A 21 -8.65 2.51 11.73
C LEU A 21 -9.57 1.33 12.03
N ARG A 22 -9.74 0.42 11.06
CA ARG A 22 -10.37 -0.89 11.24
C ARG A 22 -9.30 -1.91 11.59
N TYR A 23 -9.32 -2.44 12.81
CA TYR A 23 -8.35 -3.46 13.23
C TYR A 23 -8.84 -4.88 12.97
N GLU A 24 -7.96 -5.70 12.39
CA GLU A 24 -8.22 -7.09 12.01
C GLU A 24 -7.06 -8.01 12.43
N GLY A 25 -6.81 -8.09 13.74
CA GLY A 25 -6.02 -9.19 14.30
C GLY A 25 -4.60 -9.33 13.76
N GLY A 26 -3.83 -8.25 13.79
CA GLY A 26 -2.42 -8.19 13.36
C GLY A 26 -2.12 -7.01 12.45
N PHE A 27 -3.16 -6.44 11.84
CA PHE A 27 -3.08 -5.22 11.05
C PHE A 27 -4.30 -4.32 11.30
N ALA A 28 -4.17 -3.07 10.89
CA ALA A 28 -5.26 -2.12 10.81
C ALA A 28 -5.29 -1.47 9.43
N SER A 29 -6.48 -1.17 8.90
CA SER A 29 -6.63 -0.46 7.63
C SER A 29 -7.48 0.79 7.75
N CYS A 30 -7.20 1.76 6.87
CA CYS A 30 -7.98 2.99 6.71
C CYS A 30 -7.79 3.55 5.30
N ASN A 31 -8.64 4.50 4.92
CA ASN A 31 -8.39 5.35 3.76
C ASN A 31 -7.93 6.71 4.26
N VAL A 32 -6.79 7.18 3.75
CA VAL A 32 -6.25 8.50 4.10
C VAL A 32 -6.06 9.36 2.85
N PRO A 33 -6.21 10.69 2.97
CA PRO A 33 -5.74 11.60 1.95
C PRO A 33 -4.23 11.40 1.73
N PHE A 34 -3.84 11.13 0.49
CA PHE A 34 -2.45 10.99 0.09
C PHE A 34 -2.05 12.19 -0.76
N ALA A 35 -1.27 13.10 -0.18
CA ALA A 35 -0.97 14.41 -0.76
C ALA A 35 -0.35 14.34 -2.18
N PRO A 36 0.58 13.41 -2.49
CA PRO A 36 1.21 13.34 -3.81
C PRO A 36 0.24 13.12 -4.97
N LEU A 37 -0.91 12.50 -4.70
CA LEU A 37 -1.91 12.17 -5.71
C LEU A 37 -3.22 12.94 -5.56
N ASN A 38 -3.36 13.75 -4.50
CA ASN A 38 -4.58 14.49 -4.15
C ASN A 38 -5.84 13.59 -4.18
N LYS A 39 -5.74 12.40 -3.59
CA LYS A 39 -6.83 11.41 -3.53
C LYS A 39 -6.75 10.59 -2.25
N GLN A 40 -7.79 9.79 -2.00
CA GLN A 40 -7.78 8.79 -0.93
C GLN A 40 -7.00 7.56 -1.38
N VAL A 41 -6.18 6.99 -0.49
CA VAL A 41 -5.46 5.75 -0.71
C VAL A 41 -5.65 4.87 0.52
N GLU A 42 -5.80 3.56 0.31
CA GLU A 42 -5.85 2.61 1.41
C GLU A 42 -4.46 2.50 2.05
N VAL A 43 -4.41 2.46 3.37
CA VAL A 43 -3.19 2.19 4.12
C VAL A 43 -3.42 0.96 4.96
N LEU A 44 -2.57 -0.05 4.77
CA LEU A 44 -2.55 -1.28 5.55
C LEU A 44 -1.37 -1.23 6.52
N ILE A 45 -1.64 -1.23 7.82
CA ILE A 45 -0.64 -1.00 8.86
C ILE A 45 -0.50 -2.26 9.69
N THR A 46 0.68 -2.88 9.71
CA THR A 46 0.98 -3.99 10.62
C THR A 46 1.15 -3.45 12.04
N CYS A 47 0.19 -3.70 12.93
CA CYS A 47 0.21 -3.16 14.29
C CYS A 47 -0.56 -4.00 15.30
N GLY A 48 -0.37 -3.70 16.59
CA GLY A 48 -1.17 -4.25 17.68
C GLY A 48 -2.54 -3.55 17.83
N PRO A 49 -3.37 -4.00 18.79
CA PRO A 49 -4.69 -3.41 19.06
C PRO A 49 -4.62 -1.96 19.59
N GLU A 50 -3.45 -1.52 20.05
CA GLU A 50 -3.20 -0.13 20.47
C GLU A 50 -3.03 0.83 19.27
N GLY A 51 -2.86 0.29 18.06
CA GLY A 51 -2.69 1.05 16.83
C GLY A 51 -1.23 1.29 16.42
N PRO A 52 -1.02 2.13 15.40
CA PRO A 52 0.31 2.43 14.91
C PRO A 52 1.16 3.17 15.95
N ILE A 53 2.46 2.91 15.92
CA ILE A 53 3.45 3.66 16.70
C ILE A 53 3.95 4.89 15.92
N GLN A 54 4.68 5.78 16.58
CA GLN A 54 5.18 7.00 15.94
C GLN A 54 6.08 6.71 14.73
N ALA A 55 6.91 5.68 14.79
CA ALA A 55 7.80 5.31 13.69
C ALA A 55 7.02 5.01 12.38
N GLN A 56 5.82 4.43 12.49
CA GLN A 56 4.95 4.11 11.35
C GLN A 56 4.29 5.36 10.76
N ARG A 57 3.91 6.31 11.61
CA ARG A 57 3.43 7.63 11.17
C ARG A 57 4.53 8.40 10.43
N ASP A 58 5.73 8.41 11.00
CA ASP A 58 6.89 9.05 10.39
C ASP A 58 7.28 8.36 9.07
N PHE A 59 7.13 7.03 9.00
CA PHE A 59 7.34 6.26 7.78
C PHE A 59 6.36 6.66 6.69
N PHE A 60 5.06 6.72 6.99
CA PHE A 60 4.05 7.15 6.02
C PHE A 60 4.33 8.56 5.49
N ALA A 61 4.68 9.50 6.37
CA ALA A 61 5.06 10.86 5.98
C ALA A 61 6.28 10.89 5.03
N ARG A 62 7.27 10.00 5.25
CA ARG A 62 8.41 9.84 4.32
C ARG A 62 7.97 9.27 2.98
N VAL A 63 7.08 8.27 2.98
CA VAL A 63 6.51 7.73 1.73
C VAL A 63 5.80 8.83 0.94
N GLU A 64 5.00 9.68 1.60
CA GLU A 64 4.38 10.83 0.94
C GLU A 64 5.43 11.79 0.34
N GLN A 65 6.48 12.12 1.10
CA GLN A 65 7.54 13.01 0.65
C GLN A 65 8.33 12.45 -0.55
N ASP A 66 8.62 11.16 -0.52
CA ASP A 66 9.53 10.50 -1.46
C ASP A 66 8.79 9.79 -2.60
N TYR A 67 7.45 9.76 -2.61
CA TYR A 67 6.64 8.98 -3.53
C TYR A 67 7.05 9.16 -5.00
N ALA A 68 7.26 10.40 -5.45
CA ALA A 68 7.66 10.69 -6.83
C ALA A 68 9.02 10.06 -7.20
N ALA A 69 9.94 9.93 -6.24
CA ALA A 69 11.23 9.30 -6.44
C ALA A 69 11.16 7.77 -6.45
N LEU A 70 10.11 7.16 -5.87
CA LEU A 70 9.89 5.71 -5.88
C LEU A 70 9.37 5.20 -7.23
N ILE A 71 8.61 6.03 -7.96
CA ILE A 71 7.91 5.63 -9.19
C ILE A 71 8.81 5.05 -10.28
N PRO A 72 9.99 5.65 -10.61
CA PRO A 72 10.86 5.06 -11.64
C PRO A 72 11.30 3.63 -11.31
N GLY A 73 11.54 3.34 -10.03
CA GLY A 73 11.88 1.99 -9.57
C GLY A 73 10.71 1.02 -9.73
N CYS A 74 9.50 1.45 -9.35
CA CYS A 74 8.27 0.67 -9.50
C CYS A 74 7.99 0.36 -10.98
N ALA A 75 8.06 1.37 -11.84
CA ALA A 75 7.88 1.21 -13.28
C ALA A 75 8.85 0.19 -13.87
N ARG A 76 10.13 0.26 -13.49
CA ARG A 76 11.16 -0.68 -13.96
C ARG A 76 10.82 -2.12 -13.63
N VAL A 77 10.50 -2.44 -12.37
CA VAL A 77 10.21 -3.83 -11.97
C VAL A 77 8.92 -4.35 -12.60
N ILE A 78 7.91 -3.48 -12.78
CA ILE A 78 6.68 -3.82 -13.48
C ILE A 78 6.97 -4.14 -14.95
N GLU A 79 7.74 -3.31 -15.65
CA GLU A 79 8.12 -3.56 -17.04
C GLU A 79 8.93 -4.84 -17.20
N GLU A 80 9.91 -5.08 -16.32
CA GLU A 80 10.72 -6.29 -16.32
C GLU A 80 9.84 -7.53 -16.20
N GLU A 81 8.86 -7.53 -15.30
CA GLU A 81 7.95 -8.66 -15.13
C GLU A 81 7.01 -8.82 -16.34
N PHE A 82 6.41 -7.73 -16.83
CA PHE A 82 5.54 -7.79 -18.01
C PHE A 82 6.25 -8.25 -19.28
N ARG A 83 7.53 -7.91 -19.45
CA ARG A 83 8.32 -8.31 -20.62
C ARG A 83 8.52 -9.82 -20.72
N ASN A 84 8.38 -10.55 -19.61
CA ASN A 84 8.33 -12.02 -19.63
C ASN A 84 7.14 -12.56 -20.45
N TRP A 85 6.07 -11.76 -20.58
CA TRP A 85 4.82 -12.10 -21.27
C TRP A 85 4.63 -11.30 -22.58
N LYS A 86 5.13 -10.07 -22.61
CA LYS A 86 5.03 -9.12 -23.73
C LYS A 86 6.33 -8.32 -23.86
N GLU A 87 7.25 -8.86 -24.65
CA GLU A 87 8.64 -8.36 -24.80
C GLU A 87 8.76 -6.85 -25.10
N GLU A 88 7.81 -6.28 -25.84
CA GLU A 88 7.82 -4.86 -26.20
C GLU A 88 7.07 -3.95 -25.21
N PHE A 89 6.69 -4.46 -24.03
CA PHE A 89 5.97 -3.67 -23.04
C PHE A 89 6.85 -2.54 -22.48
N VAL A 90 6.28 -1.34 -22.49
CA VAL A 90 6.88 -0.11 -21.98
C VAL A 90 5.76 0.76 -21.41
N ILE A 91 5.96 1.23 -20.19
CA ILE A 91 5.10 2.21 -19.53
C ILE A 91 5.48 3.58 -20.07
N ARG A 92 4.53 4.29 -20.68
CA ARG A 92 4.79 5.61 -21.29
C ARG A 92 4.55 6.75 -20.30
N ASP A 93 3.52 6.61 -19.48
CA ASP A 93 3.09 7.56 -18.47
C ASP A 93 2.51 6.81 -17.27
N PHE A 94 3.36 6.52 -16.28
CA PHE A 94 2.99 5.74 -15.11
C PHE A 94 1.75 6.31 -14.39
N ALA A 95 1.66 7.64 -14.28
CA ALA A 95 0.58 8.31 -13.58
C ALA A 95 -0.79 8.19 -14.28
N LYS A 96 -0.81 7.87 -15.58
CA LYS A 96 -2.05 7.60 -16.33
C LYS A 96 -2.36 6.11 -16.44
N GLU A 97 -1.32 5.29 -16.41
CA GLU A 97 -1.43 3.86 -16.70
C GLU A 97 -1.64 3.02 -15.43
N PHE A 98 -1.18 3.53 -14.28
CA PHE A 98 -1.23 2.87 -12.98
C PHE A 98 -1.83 3.78 -11.92
N GLU A 99 -2.69 3.19 -11.10
CA GLU A 99 -3.34 3.88 -10.01
C GLU A 99 -2.92 3.26 -8.67
N LEU A 100 -2.29 4.05 -7.79
CA LEU A 100 -1.97 3.58 -6.43
C LEU A 100 -3.26 3.34 -5.65
N VAL A 101 -3.43 2.14 -5.13
CA VAL A 101 -4.62 1.73 -4.36
C VAL A 101 -4.32 1.42 -2.91
N CYS A 102 -3.13 0.88 -2.60
CA CYS A 102 -2.76 0.55 -1.22
C CYS A 102 -1.27 0.85 -0.93
N ILE A 103 -1.00 1.32 0.29
CA ILE A 103 0.34 1.46 0.86
C ILE A 103 0.42 0.57 2.09
N GLU A 104 1.39 -0.34 2.12
CA GLU A 104 1.69 -1.13 3.30
C GLU A 104 2.68 -0.37 4.21
N VAL A 105 2.34 -0.28 5.50
CA VAL A 105 3.17 0.30 6.55
C VAL A 105 3.57 -0.81 7.51
N PRO A 106 4.82 -1.31 7.46
CA PRO A 106 5.26 -2.43 8.29
C PRO A 106 5.46 -2.00 9.75
N ASP A 107 5.56 -2.98 10.65
CA ASP A 107 5.95 -2.76 12.05
C ASP A 107 7.45 -2.43 12.16
N ASN A 108 8.28 -3.11 11.37
CA ASN A 108 9.68 -2.80 11.15
C ASN A 108 9.83 -1.88 9.94
N THR A 109 9.93 -0.57 10.18
CA THR A 109 10.07 0.45 9.12
C THR A 109 11.41 0.42 8.37
N ALA A 110 12.33 -0.48 8.73
CA ALA A 110 13.55 -0.78 7.99
C ALA A 110 13.46 -2.09 7.20
N GLY A 111 12.33 -2.79 7.28
CA GLY A 111 12.05 -4.01 6.53
C GLY A 111 11.49 -3.76 5.14
N GLU A 112 11.12 -4.85 4.48
CA GLU A 112 10.38 -4.80 3.22
C GLU A 112 8.95 -4.29 3.46
N TRP A 113 8.44 -3.54 2.50
CA TRP A 113 7.08 -3.01 2.47
C TRP A 113 6.60 -2.91 1.01
N SER A 114 5.33 -2.59 0.79
CA SER A 114 4.77 -2.63 -0.56
C SER A 114 3.89 -1.44 -0.93
N LEU A 115 3.83 -1.20 -2.25
CA LEU A 115 2.86 -0.33 -2.92
C LEU A 115 2.04 -1.19 -3.88
N SER A 116 0.71 -1.16 -3.74
CA SER A 116 -0.18 -1.87 -4.66
C SER A 116 -0.85 -0.89 -5.62
N PHE A 117 -0.87 -1.26 -6.90
CA PHE A 117 -1.47 -0.49 -7.98
C PHE A 117 -2.51 -1.32 -8.73
N THR A 118 -3.51 -0.66 -9.29
CA THR A 118 -4.30 -1.21 -10.41
C THR A 118 -3.80 -0.60 -11.72
N SER A 119 -4.12 -1.22 -12.86
CA SER A 119 -3.67 -0.74 -14.17
C SER A 119 -4.78 -0.70 -15.20
N SER A 120 -4.69 0.27 -16.13
CA SER A 120 -5.53 0.29 -17.32
C SER A 120 -5.15 -0.76 -18.37
N HIS A 121 -3.96 -1.35 -18.27
CA HIS A 121 -3.51 -2.42 -19.17
C HIS A 121 -4.10 -3.78 -18.82
N ASP A 122 -4.49 -3.96 -17.56
CA ASP A 122 -5.07 -5.19 -17.04
C ASP A 122 -5.96 -4.86 -15.83
N LEU A 123 -7.27 -4.76 -16.09
CA LEU A 123 -8.25 -4.27 -15.11
C LEU A 123 -8.56 -5.28 -14.02
N ASP A 124 -8.22 -6.55 -14.24
CA ASP A 124 -8.53 -7.65 -13.33
C ASP A 124 -7.35 -7.97 -12.39
N HIS A 125 -6.23 -7.25 -12.51
CA HIS A 125 -5.02 -7.53 -11.73
C HIS A 125 -4.56 -6.36 -10.86
N HIS A 126 -3.99 -6.70 -9.71
CA HIS A 126 -3.23 -5.82 -8.84
C HIS A 126 -1.72 -6.05 -9.05
N PHE A 127 -0.98 -4.95 -8.98
CA PHE A 127 0.47 -4.89 -9.09
C PHE A 127 1.02 -4.49 -7.74
N THR A 128 1.49 -5.46 -6.96
CA THR A 128 2.08 -5.21 -5.64
C THR A 128 3.59 -5.17 -5.77
N VAL A 129 4.16 -3.96 -5.71
CA VAL A 129 5.60 -3.74 -5.79
C VAL A 129 6.18 -3.76 -4.39
N SER A 130 7.15 -4.63 -4.16
CA SER A 130 7.90 -4.71 -2.91
C SER A 130 9.10 -3.77 -2.94
N LEU A 131 9.36 -3.08 -1.83
CA LEU A 131 10.42 -2.11 -1.65
C LEU A 131 11.26 -2.45 -0.42
N LEU A 132 12.59 -2.39 -0.59
CA LEU A 132 13.57 -2.47 0.50
C LEU A 132 14.51 -1.27 0.42
N ASP A 133 14.66 -0.53 1.52
CA ASP A 133 15.44 0.71 1.56
C ASP A 133 15.07 1.70 0.44
N ASN A 134 13.77 1.85 0.16
CA ASN A 134 13.19 2.65 -0.93
C ASN A 134 13.56 2.19 -2.36
N ASN A 135 14.15 1.01 -2.52
CA ASN A 135 14.42 0.40 -3.82
C ASN A 135 13.37 -0.65 -4.12
N ALA A 136 12.68 -0.52 -5.26
CA ALA A 136 11.79 -1.56 -5.75
C ALA A 136 12.59 -2.84 -6.09
N THR A 137 12.22 -3.95 -5.46
CA THR A 137 12.93 -5.24 -5.56
C THR A 137 12.25 -6.18 -6.53
N HIS A 138 10.94 -6.35 -6.41
CA HIS A 138 10.11 -7.23 -7.24
C HIS A 138 8.67 -6.74 -7.29
N VAL A 139 7.89 -7.32 -8.21
CA VAL A 139 6.44 -7.12 -8.31
C VAL A 139 5.74 -8.47 -8.26
N LEU A 140 4.64 -8.53 -7.52
CA LEU A 140 3.64 -9.57 -7.60
C LEU A 140 2.46 -9.07 -8.43
N ILE A 141 2.02 -9.88 -9.39
CA ILE A 141 0.84 -9.60 -10.22
C ILE A 141 -0.20 -10.68 -9.90
N ASP A 142 -1.33 -10.29 -9.31
CA ASP A 142 -2.41 -11.19 -8.90
C ASP A 142 -3.79 -10.64 -9.27
N GLY A 143 -4.81 -11.51 -9.34
CA GLY A 143 -6.19 -11.20 -9.73
C GLY A 143 -7.21 -12.16 -9.12
#